data_AF-A0A9X1MMD0-F1
#
_entry.id   AF-A0A9X1MMD0-F1
#
_cell.length_a   1.000
_cell.length_b   1.000
_cell.length_c   1.000
_cell.angle_alpha   90.00
_cell.angle_beta   90.00
_cell.angle_gamma   90.00
#
_symmetry.space_group_name_H-M   'P 1'
#
loop_
_entity.id
_entity.type
_entity.pdbx_description
1 polymer ?
#
loop_
_entity_poly.entity_id
_entity_poly.type
_entity_poly.pdbx_seq_one_letter_code
_entity_poly.pdbx_strand_id
1 'polypeptide(L)'
;MRERSCAEMLCVVLLNCPQLRTFLFQQFADQCGWRDLPLAELDYEIETEQAVGGKRDDLRIVGFDRQDETRPPVLLWTIEIKVQAGIHDSSRESYDEEEELGDDFAASVTQLENYDRWLEVQTVAADRKAGIVLAIPSHARHIAELVDAGKLRPRWHCLRWTDLGNWIEQRIDAGSLPLDEKVFAEHLLGFLLRYLQDPTEMSDHRIEIEDLALIRAYAQQGKACAKRIDNLVAPLLNVVGESSISFHGPLQHQRVLFGTSARSTINGVLIPSSGTSDPNLSLWAGVHKDQARLWISVHPKFPLREQVKSVAGDYLKPLQARNPAWTDIDPEDSTWHVIGISKPLAWILAEEDQAAAIAEFVRGCLEDLTQLGVTEALQLAGASDA
;
A
#
# COMPACT_ATOMS: atom_id res chain seq x y z
N MET A 1 13.43 6.03 -13.38
CA MET A 1 12.82 5.83 -12.03
C MET A 1 11.31 6.01 -12.10
N ARG A 2 10.79 7.02 -12.82
CA ARG A 2 9.33 7.22 -12.98
C ARG A 2 8.67 6.09 -13.78
N GLU A 3 9.30 5.62 -14.85
CA GLU A 3 8.81 4.55 -15.72
C GLU A 3 8.61 3.25 -14.93
N ARG A 4 9.60 2.86 -14.12
CA ARG A 4 9.51 1.71 -13.20
C ARG A 4 8.36 1.84 -12.20
N SER A 5 8.22 2.99 -11.54
CA SER A 5 7.12 3.21 -10.59
C SER A 5 5.74 3.11 -11.28
N CYS A 6 5.64 3.59 -12.52
CA CYS A 6 4.42 3.45 -13.33
C CYS A 6 4.15 1.98 -13.71
N ALA A 7 5.19 1.22 -14.06
CA ALA A 7 5.09 -0.21 -14.34
C ALA A 7 4.63 -1.00 -13.12
N GLU A 8 5.24 -0.73 -11.96
CA GLU A 8 4.92 -1.40 -10.70
C GLU A 8 3.48 -1.06 -10.25
N MET A 9 3.06 0.21 -10.35
CA MET A 9 1.70 0.61 -10.01
C MET A 9 0.66 -0.06 -10.93
N LEU A 10 0.87 -0.04 -12.25
CA LEU A 10 -0.01 -0.69 -13.20
C LEU A 10 -0.06 -2.21 -12.93
N CYS A 11 1.09 -2.84 -12.70
CA CYS A 11 1.19 -4.26 -12.35
C CYS A 11 0.37 -4.61 -11.10
N VAL A 12 0.50 -3.83 -10.01
CA VAL A 12 -0.27 -4.04 -8.77
C VAL A 12 -1.77 -3.96 -9.04
N VAL A 13 -2.23 -2.97 -9.80
CA VAL A 13 -3.65 -2.82 -10.13
C VAL A 13 -4.14 -4.01 -10.95
N LEU A 14 -3.40 -4.41 -11.99
CA LEU A 14 -3.78 -5.56 -12.82
C LEU A 14 -3.80 -6.88 -12.03
N LEU A 15 -2.87 -7.09 -11.11
CA LEU A 15 -2.85 -8.29 -10.27
C LEU A 15 -4.02 -8.34 -9.28
N ASN A 16 -4.35 -7.20 -8.66
CA ASN A 16 -5.30 -7.16 -7.54
C ASN A 16 -6.73 -6.77 -7.93
N CYS A 17 -6.96 -6.34 -9.17
CA CYS A 17 -8.29 -5.91 -9.64
C CYS A 17 -8.77 -6.78 -10.82
N PRO A 18 -9.30 -7.99 -10.59
CA PRO A 18 -9.70 -8.89 -11.67
C PRO A 18 -10.72 -8.31 -12.65
N GLN A 19 -11.74 -7.58 -12.18
CA GLN A 19 -12.75 -7.03 -13.07
C GLN A 19 -12.20 -5.87 -13.91
N LEU A 20 -11.44 -4.98 -13.27
CA LEU A 20 -10.75 -3.91 -13.99
C LEU A 20 -9.71 -4.48 -14.97
N ARG A 21 -8.93 -5.49 -14.56
CA ARG A 21 -7.95 -6.19 -15.41
C ARG A 21 -8.62 -6.76 -16.64
N THR A 22 -9.69 -7.55 -16.48
CA THR A 22 -10.40 -8.14 -17.63
C THR A 22 -10.91 -7.06 -18.58
N PHE A 23 -11.42 -5.95 -18.06
CA PHE A 23 -11.85 -4.83 -18.88
C PHE A 23 -10.68 -4.18 -19.64
N LEU A 24 -9.57 -3.87 -18.97
CA LEU A 24 -8.39 -3.28 -19.61
C LEU A 24 -7.78 -4.22 -20.66
N PHE A 25 -7.73 -5.53 -20.38
CA PHE A 25 -7.24 -6.52 -21.32
C PHE A 25 -8.15 -6.67 -22.52
N GLN A 26 -9.46 -6.48 -22.36
CA GLN A 26 -10.38 -6.41 -23.49
C GLN A 26 -10.04 -5.20 -24.36
N GLN A 27 -9.79 -4.03 -23.78
CA GLN A 27 -9.38 -2.84 -24.54
C GLN A 27 -8.04 -3.07 -25.26
N PHE A 28 -7.06 -3.73 -24.63
CA PHE A 28 -5.78 -4.08 -25.28
C PHE A 28 -5.97 -5.07 -26.43
N ALA A 29 -6.78 -6.11 -26.22
CA ALA A 29 -7.14 -7.08 -27.25
C ALA A 29 -7.83 -6.41 -28.44
N ASP A 30 -8.78 -5.52 -28.18
CA ASP A 30 -9.50 -4.77 -29.21
C ASP A 30 -8.53 -3.90 -30.03
N GLN A 31 -7.57 -3.24 -29.37
CA GLN A 31 -6.51 -2.49 -30.06
C GLN A 31 -5.65 -3.39 -30.95
N CYS A 32 -5.34 -4.60 -30.48
CA CYS A 32 -4.57 -5.60 -31.23
C CYS A 32 -5.40 -6.32 -32.30
N GLY A 33 -6.70 -6.00 -32.44
CA GLY A 33 -7.62 -6.67 -33.36
C GLY A 33 -7.94 -8.12 -32.99
N TRP A 34 -7.70 -8.51 -31.74
CA TRP A 34 -7.95 -9.87 -31.25
C TRP A 34 -9.39 -10.00 -30.75
N ARG A 35 -10.20 -10.77 -31.47
CA ARG A 35 -11.60 -11.02 -31.13
C ARG A 35 -11.77 -12.31 -30.36
N ASP A 36 -12.83 -12.36 -29.55
CA ASP A 36 -13.32 -13.55 -28.85
C ASP A 36 -12.26 -14.23 -27.95
N LEU A 37 -11.45 -13.41 -27.28
CA LEU A 37 -10.50 -13.90 -26.28
C LEU A 37 -11.23 -14.26 -24.98
N PRO A 38 -11.07 -15.48 -24.44
CA PRO A 38 -11.70 -15.89 -23.20
C PRO A 38 -10.95 -15.31 -21.98
N LEU A 39 -10.80 -13.98 -21.91
CA LEU A 39 -9.94 -13.29 -20.95
C LEU A 39 -10.27 -13.60 -19.48
N ALA A 40 -11.51 -13.94 -19.15
CA ALA A 40 -11.92 -14.31 -17.80
C ALA A 40 -11.50 -15.75 -17.42
N GLU A 41 -11.25 -16.60 -18.42
CA GLU A 41 -10.94 -18.02 -18.28
C GLU A 41 -9.43 -18.29 -18.26
N LEU A 42 -8.61 -17.26 -18.51
CA LEU A 42 -7.16 -17.36 -18.47
C LEU A 42 -6.62 -17.11 -17.05
N ASP A 43 -5.50 -17.78 -16.74
CA ASP A 43 -4.61 -17.42 -15.66
C ASP A 43 -3.48 -16.53 -16.18
N TYR A 44 -3.13 -15.51 -15.39
CA TYR A 44 -2.18 -14.49 -15.82
C TYR A 44 -0.92 -14.47 -14.98
N GLU A 45 0.21 -14.41 -15.65
CA GLU A 45 1.50 -14.02 -15.09
C GLU A 45 1.75 -12.57 -15.53
N ILE A 46 1.83 -11.66 -14.56
CA ILE A 46 2.00 -10.21 -14.79
C ILE A 46 3.22 -9.78 -13.99
N GLU A 47 4.30 -9.46 -14.70
CA GLU A 47 5.61 -9.24 -14.08
C GLU A 47 6.28 -8.00 -14.67
N THR A 48 7.01 -7.27 -13.83
CA THR A 48 7.80 -6.10 -14.24
C THR A 48 9.27 -6.48 -14.41
N GLU A 49 10.00 -5.72 -15.23
CA GLU A 49 11.46 -5.87 -15.40
C GLU A 49 11.91 -7.27 -15.85
N GLN A 50 11.18 -7.94 -16.75
CA GLN A 50 11.52 -9.28 -17.20
C GLN A 50 12.59 -9.28 -18.28
N ALA A 51 13.49 -10.26 -18.25
CA ALA A 51 14.57 -10.37 -19.22
C ALA A 51 14.02 -10.55 -20.65
N VAL A 52 14.59 -9.78 -21.58
CA VAL A 52 14.38 -9.86 -23.03
C VAL A 52 15.77 -9.88 -23.65
N GLY A 53 16.33 -11.09 -23.84
CA GLY A 53 17.73 -11.26 -24.22
C GLY A 53 18.67 -10.65 -23.18
N GLY A 54 19.50 -9.69 -23.62
CA GLY A 54 20.38 -8.88 -22.78
C GLY A 54 19.72 -7.64 -22.19
N LYS A 55 18.44 -7.37 -22.50
CA LYS A 55 17.64 -6.25 -21.97
C LYS A 55 16.56 -6.72 -20.99
N ARG A 56 15.71 -5.79 -20.59
CA ARG A 56 14.51 -6.02 -19.77
C ARG A 56 13.33 -5.25 -20.34
N ASP A 57 12.13 -5.80 -20.34
CA ASP A 57 10.90 -5.03 -20.60
C ASP A 57 10.36 -4.39 -19.31
N ASP A 58 9.51 -3.36 -19.42
CA ASP A 58 8.96 -2.69 -18.24
C ASP A 58 7.85 -3.52 -17.57
N LEU A 59 6.95 -4.10 -18.37
CA LEU A 59 5.85 -4.94 -17.91
C LEU A 59 5.53 -6.04 -18.93
N ARG A 60 5.44 -7.29 -18.49
CA ARG A 60 5.06 -8.45 -19.28
C ARG A 60 3.76 -9.04 -18.77
N ILE A 61 2.88 -9.41 -19.69
CA ILE A 61 1.61 -10.08 -19.39
C ILE A 61 1.56 -11.36 -20.22
N VAL A 62 1.46 -12.50 -19.55
CA VAL A 62 1.30 -13.81 -20.18
C VAL A 62 0.00 -14.41 -19.71
N GLY A 63 -0.85 -14.84 -20.65
CA GLY A 63 -2.11 -15.52 -20.33
C GLY A 63 -2.02 -17.01 -20.68
N PHE A 64 -2.47 -17.87 -19.78
CA PHE A 64 -2.49 -19.33 -19.93
C PHE A 64 -3.92 -19.84 -19.83
N ASP A 65 -4.26 -20.84 -20.64
CA ASP A 65 -5.55 -21.52 -20.49
C ASP A 65 -5.57 -22.29 -19.16
N ARG A 66 -6.60 -22.08 -18.36
CA ARG A 66 -6.82 -22.79 -17.08
C ARG A 66 -7.03 -24.29 -17.26
N GLN A 67 -7.60 -24.69 -18.39
CA GLN A 67 -8.03 -26.07 -18.64
C GLN A 67 -6.97 -26.90 -19.34
N ASP A 68 -5.90 -26.25 -19.86
CA ASP A 68 -4.82 -26.94 -20.56
C ASP A 68 -3.68 -27.32 -19.61
N GLU A 69 -3.54 -28.63 -19.36
CA GLU A 69 -2.47 -29.20 -18.52
C GLU A 69 -1.06 -28.92 -19.09
N THR A 70 -0.94 -28.69 -20.40
CA THR A 70 0.34 -28.39 -21.05
C THR A 70 0.78 -26.94 -20.88
N ARG A 71 -0.14 -26.05 -20.46
CA ARG A 71 0.04 -24.61 -20.23
C ARG A 71 0.85 -23.84 -21.30
N PRO A 72 0.65 -24.04 -22.61
CA PRO A 72 1.22 -23.12 -23.60
C PRO A 72 0.60 -21.72 -23.40
N PRO A 73 1.38 -20.64 -23.53
CA PRO A 73 0.84 -19.29 -23.51
C PRO A 73 -0.22 -19.10 -24.60
N VAL A 74 -1.37 -18.55 -24.24
CA VAL A 74 -2.47 -18.20 -25.16
C VAL A 74 -2.37 -16.77 -25.65
N LEU A 75 -1.76 -15.89 -24.85
CA LEU A 75 -1.45 -14.52 -25.25
C LEU A 75 -0.18 -14.04 -24.55
N LEU A 76 0.49 -13.08 -25.19
CA LEU A 76 1.68 -12.42 -24.67
C LEU A 76 1.63 -10.93 -25.04
N TRP A 77 1.66 -10.07 -24.03
CA TRP A 77 1.98 -8.65 -24.21
C TRP A 77 3.31 -8.32 -23.56
N THR A 78 4.13 -7.55 -24.27
CA THR A 78 5.22 -6.77 -23.65
C THR A 78 4.80 -5.30 -23.70
N ILE A 79 4.92 -4.62 -22.57
CA ILE A 79 4.51 -3.23 -22.41
C ILE A 79 5.74 -2.41 -22.04
N GLU A 80 6.09 -1.47 -22.91
CA GLU A 80 7.12 -0.46 -22.66
C GLU A 80 6.47 0.81 -22.12
N ILE A 81 7.05 1.40 -21.08
CA ILE A 81 6.50 2.58 -20.42
C ILE A 81 7.38 3.80 -20.67
N LYS A 82 6.78 4.86 -21.22
CA LYS A 82 7.45 6.14 -21.48
C LYS A 82 6.74 7.27 -20.75
N VAL A 83 7.48 7.90 -19.84
CA VAL A 83 6.99 9.02 -19.02
C VAL A 83 7.81 10.27 -19.27
N GLN A 84 9.13 10.23 -19.07
CA GLN A 84 10.02 11.37 -19.34
C GLN A 84 11.11 11.03 -20.35
N ALA A 85 11.58 9.78 -20.34
CA ALA A 85 12.55 9.32 -21.31
C ALA A 85 11.88 9.07 -22.67
N GLY A 86 12.60 9.43 -23.74
CA GLY A 86 12.26 9.00 -25.09
C GLY A 86 12.50 7.50 -25.30
N ILE A 87 12.23 7.02 -26.50
CA ILE A 87 12.61 5.66 -26.90
C ILE A 87 14.13 5.62 -27.02
N HIS A 88 14.77 4.67 -26.34
CA HIS A 88 16.22 4.56 -26.34
C HIS A 88 16.68 3.81 -27.58
N ASP A 89 17.79 4.28 -28.12
CA ASP A 89 18.61 3.53 -29.05
C ASP A 89 19.44 2.50 -28.28
N SER A 90 19.65 1.35 -28.91
CA SER A 90 20.31 0.18 -28.35
C SER A 90 21.15 -0.52 -29.41
N SER A 91 22.15 -1.28 -28.94
CA SER A 91 22.76 -2.33 -29.74
C SER A 91 21.71 -3.33 -30.19
N ARG A 92 21.85 -3.81 -31.43
CA ARG A 92 21.06 -4.90 -32.00
C ARG A 92 21.35 -6.18 -31.23
N GLU A 93 20.31 -6.85 -30.73
CA GLU A 93 20.43 -8.20 -30.15
C GLU A 93 20.11 -9.28 -31.19
N SER A 94 20.65 -10.49 -31.01
CA SER A 94 20.33 -11.67 -31.81
C SER A 94 19.71 -12.72 -30.90
N TYR A 95 18.66 -13.37 -31.41
CA TYR A 95 17.83 -14.31 -30.65
C TYR A 95 17.71 -15.68 -31.32
N ASP A 96 18.23 -15.81 -32.55
CA ASP A 96 18.30 -17.07 -33.29
C ASP A 96 19.71 -17.65 -33.18
N GLU A 97 19.83 -18.93 -32.79
CA GLU A 97 21.12 -19.62 -32.70
C GLU A 97 21.83 -19.75 -34.07
N GLU A 98 21.08 -19.60 -35.18
CA GLU A 98 21.56 -19.70 -36.56
C GLU A 98 21.80 -18.34 -37.26
N GLU A 99 21.58 -17.20 -36.58
CA GLU A 99 21.82 -15.88 -37.19
C GLU A 99 23.34 -15.62 -37.28
N GLU A 100 23.96 -15.88 -38.44
CA GLU A 100 25.32 -15.41 -38.72
C GLU A 100 25.34 -13.87 -38.74
N LEU A 101 25.95 -13.29 -37.71
CA LEU A 101 26.07 -11.85 -37.54
C LEU A 101 27.00 -11.27 -38.62
N GLY A 102 26.42 -10.74 -39.70
CA GLY A 102 27.16 -9.98 -40.71
C GLY A 102 27.68 -8.63 -40.19
N ASP A 103 28.50 -7.95 -41.00
CA ASP A 103 29.16 -6.66 -40.70
C ASP A 103 28.19 -5.49 -40.37
N ASP A 104 26.87 -5.67 -40.54
CA ASP A 104 25.82 -4.69 -40.20
C ASP A 104 25.43 -4.66 -38.70
N PHE A 105 26.09 -5.45 -37.85
CA PHE A 105 25.80 -5.53 -36.41
C PHE A 105 26.11 -4.23 -35.62
N ALA A 106 26.75 -3.25 -36.27
CA ALA A 106 27.03 -1.93 -35.69
C ALA A 106 25.86 -0.93 -35.81
N ALA A 107 24.75 -1.30 -36.45
CA ALA A 107 23.59 -0.41 -36.58
C ALA A 107 22.88 -0.23 -35.24
N SER A 108 22.76 1.03 -34.81
CA SER A 108 21.93 1.43 -33.67
C SER A 108 20.45 1.18 -34.01
N VAL A 109 19.78 0.32 -33.24
CA VAL A 109 18.34 0.02 -33.38
C VAL A 109 17.58 0.53 -32.16
N THR A 110 16.30 0.82 -32.29
CA THR A 110 15.51 1.20 -31.12
C THR A 110 15.30 -0.01 -30.19
N GLN A 111 15.15 0.26 -28.90
CA GLN A 111 14.80 -0.76 -27.89
C GLN A 111 13.54 -1.55 -28.28
N LEU A 112 12.56 -0.90 -28.93
CA LEU A 112 11.33 -1.54 -29.39
C LEU A 112 11.59 -2.56 -30.51
N GLU A 113 12.54 -2.31 -31.42
CA GLU A 113 12.94 -3.26 -32.46
C GLU A 113 13.60 -4.53 -31.88
N ASN A 114 14.25 -4.42 -30.72
CA ASN A 114 14.75 -5.59 -29.99
C ASN A 114 13.61 -6.40 -29.38
N TYR A 115 12.59 -5.74 -28.82
CA TYR A 115 11.42 -6.41 -28.26
C TYR A 115 10.55 -7.06 -29.33
N ASP A 116 10.37 -6.41 -30.47
CA ASP A 116 9.62 -6.94 -31.60
C ASP A 116 10.21 -8.28 -32.07
N ARG A 117 11.53 -8.32 -32.28
CA ARG A 117 12.24 -9.55 -32.65
C ARG A 117 12.19 -10.62 -31.57
N TRP A 118 12.30 -10.24 -30.30
CA TRP A 118 12.13 -11.19 -29.21
C TRP A 118 10.72 -11.80 -29.17
N LEU A 119 9.68 -11.00 -29.38
CA LEU A 119 8.30 -11.49 -29.47
C LEU A 119 8.14 -12.49 -30.61
N GLU A 120 8.77 -12.25 -31.77
CA GLU A 120 8.69 -13.14 -32.93
C GLU A 120 9.15 -14.56 -32.67
N VAL A 121 10.19 -14.75 -31.86
CA VAL A 121 10.71 -16.08 -31.53
C VAL A 121 9.95 -16.75 -30.37
N GLN A 122 9.05 -16.04 -29.68
CA GLN A 122 8.23 -16.64 -28.63
C GLN A 122 7.13 -17.55 -29.22
N THR A 123 6.96 -18.71 -28.58
CA THR A 123 5.88 -19.66 -28.90
C THR A 123 4.63 -19.29 -28.10
N VAL A 124 3.59 -18.81 -28.80
CA VAL A 124 2.30 -18.41 -28.23
C VAL A 124 1.19 -18.92 -29.14
N ALA A 125 0.13 -19.49 -28.56
CA ALA A 125 -0.98 -20.05 -29.31
C ALA A 125 -1.68 -18.98 -30.16
N ALA A 126 -2.08 -19.37 -31.38
CA ALA A 126 -2.73 -18.50 -32.36
C ALA A 126 -1.97 -17.19 -32.66
N ASP A 127 -0.66 -17.15 -32.38
CA ASP A 127 0.23 -16.02 -32.63
C ASP A 127 -0.26 -14.70 -31.98
N ARG A 128 -0.85 -14.82 -30.78
CA ARG A 128 -1.40 -13.68 -30.01
C ARG A 128 -0.31 -13.00 -29.18
N LYS A 129 0.68 -12.43 -29.88
CA LYS A 129 1.79 -11.70 -29.27
C LYS A 129 1.84 -10.27 -29.77
N ALA A 130 1.90 -9.29 -28.88
CA ALA A 130 1.88 -7.87 -29.24
C ALA A 130 2.73 -7.03 -28.29
N GLY A 131 3.15 -5.87 -28.79
CA GLY A 131 3.82 -4.85 -28.01
C GLY A 131 2.89 -3.66 -27.77
N ILE A 132 2.88 -3.13 -26.55
CA ILE A 132 2.18 -1.87 -26.24
C ILE A 132 3.21 -0.88 -25.73
N VAL A 133 3.17 0.35 -26.22
CA VAL A 133 3.95 1.45 -25.65
C VAL A 133 3.00 2.40 -24.95
N LEU A 134 3.11 2.49 -23.63
CA LEU A 134 2.31 3.37 -22.80
C LEU A 134 3.05 4.69 -22.61
N ALA A 135 2.60 5.73 -23.31
CA ALA A 135 3.38 6.94 -23.52
C ALA A 135 2.60 8.24 -23.24
N ILE A 136 3.32 9.31 -22.90
CA ILE A 136 2.76 10.66 -22.93
C ILE A 136 2.55 11.13 -24.39
N PRO A 137 1.62 12.08 -24.66
CA PRO A 137 1.26 12.47 -26.04
C PRO A 137 2.43 12.89 -26.94
N SER A 138 3.48 13.49 -26.37
CA SER A 138 4.67 13.93 -27.12
C SER A 138 5.49 12.76 -27.70
N HIS A 139 5.39 11.56 -27.13
CA HIS A 139 6.12 10.37 -27.60
C HIS A 139 5.28 9.48 -28.51
N ALA A 140 3.95 9.59 -28.46
CA ALA A 140 3.03 8.77 -29.25
C ALA A 140 3.28 8.89 -30.77
N ARG A 141 3.58 10.11 -31.25
CA ARG A 141 3.89 10.36 -32.65
C ARG A 141 5.14 9.61 -33.13
N HIS A 142 6.18 9.58 -32.32
CA HIS A 142 7.44 8.92 -32.68
C HIS A 142 7.27 7.40 -32.81
N ILE A 143 6.43 6.80 -31.95
CA ILE A 143 6.11 5.36 -32.00
C ILE A 143 5.33 5.04 -33.28
N ALA A 144 4.34 5.87 -33.63
CA ALA A 144 3.60 5.73 -34.88
C ALA A 144 4.53 5.82 -36.11
N GLU A 145 5.49 6.75 -36.11
CA GLU A 145 6.50 6.87 -37.18
C GLU A 145 7.36 5.61 -37.33
N LEU A 146 7.72 4.91 -36.24
CA LEU A 146 8.45 3.63 -36.29
C LEU A 146 7.61 2.49 -36.87
N VAL A 147 6.32 2.44 -36.54
CA VAL A 147 5.38 1.46 -37.10
C VAL A 147 5.16 1.73 -38.60
N ASP A 148 4.90 2.98 -38.98
CA ASP A 148 4.66 3.38 -40.38
C ASP A 148 5.90 3.16 -41.26
N ALA A 149 7.10 3.34 -40.70
CA ALA A 149 8.36 3.06 -41.36
C ALA A 149 8.67 1.56 -41.50
N GLY A 150 7.82 0.67 -40.96
CA GLY A 150 8.00 -0.78 -41.01
C GLY A 150 9.15 -1.31 -40.14
N LYS A 151 9.64 -0.49 -39.19
CA LYS A 151 10.68 -0.91 -38.24
C LYS A 151 10.13 -1.79 -37.14
N LEU A 152 8.88 -1.54 -36.75
CA LEU A 152 8.11 -2.41 -35.87
C LEU A 152 7.08 -3.15 -36.71
N ARG A 153 7.04 -4.48 -36.59
CA ARG A 153 6.03 -5.28 -37.27
C ARG A 153 4.63 -4.93 -36.75
N PRO A 154 3.54 -5.23 -37.51
CA PRO A 154 2.20 -4.66 -37.28
C PRO A 154 1.44 -5.13 -36.02
N ARG A 155 2.11 -5.33 -34.88
CA ARG A 155 1.48 -5.63 -33.58
C ARG A 155 1.94 -4.72 -32.44
N TRP A 156 2.55 -3.59 -32.78
CA TRP A 156 2.86 -2.55 -31.81
C TRP A 156 1.78 -1.47 -31.78
N HIS A 157 1.28 -1.18 -30.59
CA HIS A 157 0.28 -0.13 -30.38
C HIS A 157 0.80 0.90 -29.39
N CYS A 158 0.68 2.18 -29.76
CA CYS A 158 0.88 3.26 -28.80
C CYS A 158 -0.43 3.51 -28.06
N LEU A 159 -0.40 3.34 -26.74
CA LEU A 159 -1.48 3.71 -25.84
C LEU A 159 -1.08 4.98 -25.10
N ARG A 160 -1.91 6.03 -25.12
CA ARG A 160 -1.60 7.21 -24.31
C ARG A 160 -2.03 6.98 -22.87
N TRP A 161 -1.29 7.54 -21.92
CA TRP A 161 -1.71 7.56 -20.51
C TRP A 161 -3.11 8.15 -20.31
N THR A 162 -3.49 9.13 -21.13
CA THR A 162 -4.84 9.69 -21.13
C THR A 162 -5.91 8.71 -21.58
N ASP A 163 -5.61 7.84 -22.54
CA ASP A 163 -6.56 6.84 -23.03
C ASP A 163 -6.80 5.77 -21.95
N LEU A 164 -5.73 5.32 -21.29
CA LEU A 164 -5.83 4.43 -20.13
C LEU A 164 -6.64 5.07 -19.00
N GLY A 165 -6.42 6.35 -18.70
CA GLY A 165 -7.19 7.10 -17.70
C GLY A 165 -8.69 7.12 -18.03
N ASN A 166 -9.05 7.47 -19.26
CA ASN A 166 -10.44 7.50 -19.72
C ASN A 166 -11.12 6.14 -19.60
N TRP A 167 -10.41 5.05 -19.91
CA TRP A 167 -10.95 3.69 -19.75
C TRP A 167 -11.24 3.35 -18.28
N ILE A 168 -10.34 3.73 -17.37
CA ILE A 168 -10.54 3.51 -15.94
C ILE A 168 -11.70 4.33 -15.41
N GLU A 169 -11.78 5.61 -15.78
CA GLU A 169 -12.87 6.52 -15.42
C GLU A 169 -14.23 5.96 -15.87
N GLN A 170 -14.32 5.51 -17.13
CA GLN A 170 -15.53 4.85 -17.65
C GLN A 170 -15.98 3.67 -16.79
N ARG A 171 -15.04 2.88 -16.26
CA ARG A 171 -15.37 1.74 -15.40
C ARG A 171 -15.77 2.12 -13.99
N ILE A 172 -15.20 3.18 -13.45
CA ILE A 172 -15.60 3.75 -12.16
C ILE A 172 -17.03 4.29 -12.27
N ASP A 173 -17.32 5.08 -13.31
CA ASP A 173 -18.62 5.72 -13.54
C ASP A 173 -19.73 4.72 -13.85
N ALA A 174 -19.40 3.63 -14.54
CA ALA A 174 -20.34 2.54 -14.77
C ALA A 174 -20.83 1.84 -13.48
N GLY A 175 -20.18 2.08 -12.34
CA GLY A 175 -20.56 1.53 -11.04
C GLY A 175 -20.43 0.01 -10.93
N SER A 176 -19.72 -0.61 -11.88
CA SER A 176 -19.61 -2.07 -12.00
C SER A 176 -18.48 -2.67 -11.18
N LEU A 177 -17.54 -1.85 -10.68
CA LEU A 177 -16.39 -2.33 -9.93
C LEU A 177 -16.77 -2.64 -8.47
N PRO A 178 -16.29 -3.75 -7.89
CA PRO A 178 -16.30 -4.00 -6.45
C PRO A 178 -15.67 -2.83 -5.68
N LEU A 179 -16.09 -2.60 -4.43
CA LEU A 179 -15.62 -1.45 -3.65
C LEU A 179 -14.09 -1.43 -3.47
N ASP A 180 -13.49 -2.60 -3.26
CA ASP A 180 -12.05 -2.78 -3.14
C ASP A 180 -11.32 -2.48 -4.46
N GLU A 181 -11.81 -2.97 -5.60
CA GLU A 181 -11.25 -2.62 -6.92
C GLU A 181 -11.46 -1.14 -7.27
N LYS A 182 -12.60 -0.56 -6.88
CA LYS A 182 -12.95 0.85 -7.14
C LYS A 182 -11.93 1.78 -6.49
N VAL A 183 -11.51 1.49 -5.26
CA VAL A 183 -10.47 2.27 -4.58
C VAL A 183 -9.16 2.23 -5.37
N PHE A 184 -8.70 1.06 -5.80
CA PHE A 184 -7.48 0.95 -6.62
C PHE A 184 -7.61 1.68 -7.97
N ALA A 185 -8.78 1.57 -8.61
CA ALA A 185 -9.09 2.26 -9.85
C ALA A 185 -9.02 3.79 -9.69
N GLU A 186 -9.66 4.33 -8.64
CA GLU A 186 -9.64 5.75 -8.31
C GLU A 186 -8.22 6.25 -8.00
N HIS A 187 -7.40 5.45 -7.32
CA HIS A 187 -6.00 5.80 -7.03
C HIS A 187 -5.15 5.82 -8.31
N LEU A 188 -5.29 4.80 -9.17
CA LEU A 188 -4.60 4.77 -10.46
C LEU A 188 -5.03 5.95 -11.32
N LEU A 189 -6.34 6.20 -11.45
CA LEU A 189 -6.86 7.35 -12.20
C LEU A 189 -6.32 8.67 -11.63
N GLY A 190 -6.41 8.88 -10.33
CA GLY A 190 -5.87 10.07 -9.67
C GLY A 190 -4.38 10.26 -9.94
N PHE A 191 -3.59 9.18 -9.96
CA PHE A 191 -2.18 9.23 -10.34
C PHE A 191 -2.02 9.64 -11.81
N LEU A 192 -2.75 9.02 -12.73
CA LEU A 192 -2.67 9.33 -14.17
C LEU A 192 -3.01 10.80 -14.44
N LEU A 193 -4.12 11.29 -13.88
CA LEU A 193 -4.57 12.68 -14.06
C LEU A 193 -3.56 13.66 -13.45
N ARG A 194 -3.06 13.39 -12.25
CA ARG A 194 -2.15 14.29 -11.53
C ARG A 194 -0.74 14.34 -12.14
N TYR A 195 -0.20 13.21 -12.58
CA TYR A 195 1.22 13.10 -12.90
C TYR A 195 1.53 12.92 -14.39
N LEU A 196 0.58 12.42 -15.18
CA LEU A 196 0.83 11.98 -16.56
C LEU A 196 -0.02 12.73 -17.60
N GLN A 197 -0.98 13.57 -17.17
CA GLN A 197 -1.87 14.33 -18.05
C GLN A 197 -1.43 15.80 -18.26
N ASP A 198 -0.66 16.41 -17.35
CA ASP A 198 -0.16 17.79 -17.49
C ASP A 198 1.36 17.93 -17.20
N PRO A 199 2.17 18.46 -18.13
CA PRO A 199 3.60 18.66 -17.94
C PRO A 199 3.99 19.91 -17.12
N THR A 200 3.06 20.74 -16.64
CA THR A 200 3.39 22.09 -16.13
C THR A 200 3.38 22.33 -14.61
N GLU A 201 2.93 21.39 -13.77
CA GLU A 201 2.86 21.63 -12.32
C GLU A 201 3.69 20.63 -11.51
N MET A 202 4.90 21.03 -11.11
CA MET A 202 5.72 20.30 -10.14
C MET A 202 6.26 21.23 -9.05
N SER A 203 5.62 21.19 -7.89
CA SER A 203 6.31 21.36 -6.60
C SER A 203 5.52 20.64 -5.52
N ASP A 204 6.15 19.66 -4.89
CA ASP A 204 5.78 19.07 -3.61
C ASP A 204 4.64 18.04 -3.59
N HIS A 205 5.05 16.76 -3.69
CA HIS A 205 4.58 15.56 -2.95
C HIS A 205 4.79 14.32 -3.82
N ARG A 206 5.93 13.67 -3.56
CA ARG A 206 6.44 12.49 -4.26
C ARG A 206 5.97 11.24 -3.51
N ILE A 207 5.53 10.21 -4.25
CA ILE A 207 5.42 8.84 -3.74
C ILE A 207 6.83 8.23 -3.89
N GLU A 208 7.41 7.79 -2.78
CA GLU A 208 8.77 7.28 -2.68
C GLU A 208 8.82 5.74 -2.85
N ILE A 209 10.03 5.18 -2.96
CA ILE A 209 10.23 3.73 -3.12
C ILE A 209 9.67 2.98 -1.89
N GLU A 210 9.76 3.62 -0.74
CA GLU A 210 9.20 3.23 0.53
C GLU A 210 7.67 3.10 0.48
N ASP A 211 6.98 4.00 -0.24
CA ASP A 211 5.54 3.94 -0.41
C ASP A 211 5.10 2.78 -1.32
N LEU A 212 5.86 2.51 -2.39
CA LEU A 212 5.63 1.34 -3.26
C LEU A 212 5.92 0.02 -2.54
N ALA A 213 6.97 -0.03 -1.72
CA ALA A 213 7.25 -1.18 -0.86
C ALA A 213 6.16 -1.37 0.21
N LEU A 214 5.63 -0.28 0.78
CA LEU A 214 4.48 -0.31 1.68
C LEU A 214 3.22 -0.85 0.98
N ILE A 215 2.94 -0.38 -0.23
CA ILE A 215 1.80 -0.83 -1.04
C ILE A 215 1.95 -2.32 -1.40
N ARG A 216 3.15 -2.79 -1.76
CA ARG A 216 3.43 -4.22 -2.03
C ARG A 216 3.28 -5.08 -0.78
N ALA A 217 3.84 -4.65 0.34
CA ALA A 217 3.69 -5.31 1.64
C ALA A 217 2.21 -5.33 2.07
N TYR A 218 1.47 -4.28 1.77
CA TYR A 218 0.05 -4.17 2.08
C TYR A 218 -0.83 -5.03 1.16
N ALA A 219 -0.52 -5.12 -0.14
CA ALA A 219 -1.23 -6.00 -1.06
C ALA A 219 -0.99 -7.48 -0.74
N GLN A 220 0.24 -7.86 -0.37
CA GLN A 220 0.57 -9.26 -0.01
C GLN A 220 0.12 -9.63 1.40
N GLN A 221 0.19 -8.70 2.36
CA GLN A 221 -0.07 -9.02 3.76
C GLN A 221 -1.27 -8.31 4.36
N GLY A 222 -2.03 -7.44 3.69
CA GLY A 222 -3.01 -6.55 4.32
C GLY A 222 -3.90 -7.20 5.40
N LYS A 223 -4.55 -8.33 5.08
CA LYS A 223 -5.34 -9.10 6.06
C LYS A 223 -4.48 -9.88 7.07
N ALA A 224 -3.32 -10.39 6.66
CA ALA A 224 -2.38 -11.09 7.53
C ALA A 224 -1.63 -10.15 8.50
N CYS A 225 -1.37 -8.91 8.09
CA CYS A 225 -0.74 -7.83 8.83
C CYS A 225 -1.70 -7.30 9.88
N ALA A 226 -2.97 -7.09 9.50
CA ALA A 226 -4.05 -6.85 10.47
C ALA A 226 -4.13 -7.95 11.52
N LYS A 227 -4.19 -9.20 11.07
CA LYS A 227 -4.21 -10.35 11.98
C LYS A 227 -2.95 -10.45 12.85
N ARG A 228 -1.76 -10.12 12.34
CA ARG A 228 -0.49 -10.15 13.09
C ARG A 228 -0.42 -9.04 14.14
N ILE A 229 -0.79 -7.81 13.78
CA ILE A 229 -0.88 -6.69 14.72
C ILE A 229 -1.96 -6.95 15.77
N ASP A 230 -3.10 -7.50 15.37
CA ASP A 230 -4.15 -7.88 16.31
C ASP A 230 -3.69 -9.00 17.23
N ASN A 231 -2.95 -10.00 16.73
CA ASN A 231 -2.36 -11.06 17.55
C ASN A 231 -1.26 -10.54 18.49
N LEU A 232 -0.57 -9.46 18.11
CA LEU A 232 0.41 -8.78 18.96
C LEU A 232 -0.26 -8.07 20.14
N VAL A 233 -1.42 -7.44 19.91
CA VAL A 233 -2.14 -6.62 20.90
C VAL A 233 -3.17 -7.41 21.70
N ALA A 234 -3.78 -8.45 21.15
CA ALA A 234 -4.83 -9.24 21.80
C ALA A 234 -4.43 -9.81 23.18
N PRO A 235 -3.19 -10.29 23.42
CA PRO A 235 -2.77 -10.74 24.74
C PRO A 235 -2.85 -9.66 25.82
N LEU A 236 -2.80 -8.38 25.45
CA LEU A 236 -2.89 -7.27 26.39
C LEU A 236 -4.24 -7.19 27.09
N LEU A 237 -5.32 -7.75 26.51
CA LEU A 237 -6.62 -7.82 27.18
C LEU A 237 -6.52 -8.58 28.51
N ASN A 238 -5.77 -9.69 28.52
CA ASN A 238 -5.55 -10.46 29.74
C ASN A 238 -4.64 -9.70 30.70
N VAL A 239 -3.55 -9.09 30.20
CA VAL A 239 -2.62 -8.31 31.03
C VAL A 239 -3.32 -7.15 31.75
N VAL A 240 -4.17 -6.40 31.04
CA VAL A 240 -4.96 -5.32 31.66
C VAL A 240 -6.09 -5.87 32.52
N GLY A 241 -6.72 -6.97 32.13
CA GLY A 241 -7.78 -7.63 32.93
C GLY A 241 -7.28 -8.23 34.24
N GLU A 242 -6.01 -8.65 34.29
CA GLU A 242 -5.34 -9.15 35.51
C GLU A 242 -4.79 -8.01 36.39
N SER A 243 -4.80 -6.77 35.90
CA SER A 243 -4.41 -5.62 36.72
C SER A 243 -5.43 -5.35 37.83
N SER A 244 -4.99 -4.71 38.92
CA SER A 244 -5.88 -4.32 40.03
C SER A 244 -6.71 -3.06 39.74
N ILE A 245 -6.66 -2.54 38.50
CA ILE A 245 -7.35 -1.31 38.10
C ILE A 245 -8.85 -1.60 37.87
N SER A 246 -9.71 -0.78 38.46
CA SER A 246 -11.16 -0.91 38.33
C SER A 246 -11.69 -0.19 37.08
N PHE A 247 -12.32 -0.93 36.17
CA PHE A 247 -12.89 -0.40 34.93
C PHE A 247 -14.44 -0.45 34.92
N HIS A 248 -15.06 0.48 34.22
CA HIS A 248 -16.49 0.47 33.93
C HIS A 248 -16.77 -0.34 32.66
N GLY A 249 -17.39 -1.50 32.82
CA GLY A 249 -17.74 -2.39 31.71
C GLY A 249 -16.56 -3.23 31.21
N PRO A 250 -16.75 -3.99 30.12
CA PRO A 250 -15.71 -4.86 29.59
C PRO A 250 -14.60 -4.05 28.90
N LEU A 251 -13.37 -4.55 28.99
CA LEU A 251 -12.25 -4.06 28.18
C LEU A 251 -12.58 -4.28 26.69
N GLN A 252 -12.26 -3.30 25.85
CA GLN A 252 -12.51 -3.37 24.42
C GLN A 252 -11.19 -3.46 23.66
N HIS A 253 -11.16 -4.29 22.61
CA HIS A 253 -10.05 -4.31 21.63
C HIS A 253 -10.50 -3.62 20.35
N GLN A 254 -9.92 -2.45 20.10
CA GLN A 254 -10.17 -1.65 18.91
C GLN A 254 -9.15 -2.03 17.83
N ARG A 255 -9.64 -2.62 16.73
CA ARG A 255 -8.84 -3.13 15.61
C ARG A 255 -8.98 -2.18 14.41
N VAL A 256 -8.05 -1.22 14.25
CA VAL A 256 -8.18 -0.17 13.23
C VAL A 256 -6.84 0.08 12.55
N LEU A 257 -6.46 -0.78 11.60
CA LEU A 257 -5.15 -0.65 10.94
C LEU A 257 -4.93 0.69 10.20
N PHE A 258 -6.03 1.37 9.81
CA PHE A 258 -6.04 2.60 9.02
C PHE A 258 -6.61 3.82 9.77
N GLY A 259 -6.53 3.81 11.10
CA GLY A 259 -6.80 5.01 11.88
C GLY A 259 -5.68 6.03 11.66
N THR A 260 -6.03 7.32 11.59
CA THR A 260 -5.03 8.41 11.49
C THR A 260 -4.12 8.51 12.73
N SER A 261 -4.43 7.82 13.82
CA SER A 261 -3.68 7.85 15.10
C SER A 261 -3.57 6.49 15.80
N ALA A 262 -4.68 5.83 16.14
CA ALA A 262 -4.70 4.52 16.82
C ALA A 262 -4.80 3.36 15.81
N ARG A 263 -3.86 2.40 15.89
CA ARG A 263 -3.77 1.28 14.92
C ARG A 263 -4.39 -0.02 15.46
N SER A 264 -3.96 -0.48 16.62
CA SER A 264 -4.63 -1.59 17.32
C SER A 264 -4.38 -1.41 18.80
N THR A 265 -5.47 -1.20 19.55
CA THR A 265 -5.39 -0.77 20.94
C THR A 265 -6.45 -1.48 21.75
N ILE A 266 -6.13 -1.73 23.01
CA ILE A 266 -7.11 -2.05 24.02
C ILE A 266 -7.45 -0.78 24.79
N ASN A 267 -8.71 -0.68 25.21
CA ASN A 267 -9.16 0.39 26.08
C ASN A 267 -9.96 -0.15 27.26
N GLY A 268 -9.84 0.54 28.37
CA GLY A 268 -10.65 0.37 29.56
C GLY A 268 -11.22 1.71 29.99
N VAL A 269 -12.53 1.77 30.19
CA VAL A 269 -13.22 2.99 30.62
C VAL A 269 -13.01 3.17 32.13
N LEU A 270 -12.41 4.29 32.53
CA LEU A 270 -12.21 4.64 33.94
C LEU A 270 -13.36 5.50 34.48
N ILE A 271 -13.94 6.35 33.63
CA ILE A 271 -15.14 7.15 33.93
C ILE A 271 -15.99 7.22 32.65
N PRO A 272 -17.25 6.75 32.67
CA PRO A 272 -18.13 6.82 31.51
C PRO A 272 -18.56 8.26 31.21
N SER A 273 -19.07 8.51 30.00
CA SER A 273 -19.69 9.79 29.65
C SER A 273 -21.20 9.80 29.91
N SER A 274 -21.72 10.97 30.28
CA SER A 274 -23.14 11.28 30.32
C SER A 274 -23.54 11.99 29.02
N GLY A 275 -23.82 11.24 27.95
CA GLY A 275 -24.42 11.78 26.72
C GLY A 275 -23.50 11.94 25.50
N THR A 276 -22.26 11.46 25.55
CA THR A 276 -21.42 11.25 24.34
C THR A 276 -21.07 9.78 24.17
N SER A 277 -20.74 9.38 22.93
CA SER A 277 -20.25 8.03 22.62
C SER A 277 -18.88 7.75 23.22
N ASP A 278 -18.06 8.79 23.37
CA ASP A 278 -16.71 8.68 23.93
C ASP A 278 -16.70 8.83 25.46
N PRO A 279 -15.94 8.00 26.19
CA PRO A 279 -15.83 8.06 27.65
C PRO A 279 -15.13 9.32 28.15
N ASN A 280 -15.49 9.77 29.36
CA ASN A 280 -14.88 10.95 29.98
C ASN A 280 -13.40 10.71 30.36
N LEU A 281 -13.08 9.50 30.84
CA LEU A 281 -11.72 9.09 31.19
C LEU A 281 -11.49 7.64 30.78
N SER A 282 -10.35 7.34 30.16
CA SER A 282 -10.00 5.98 29.74
C SER A 282 -8.51 5.71 29.73
N LEU A 283 -8.16 4.46 30.03
CA LEU A 283 -6.83 3.92 29.88
C LEU A 283 -6.74 3.21 28.52
N TRP A 284 -5.66 3.45 27.81
CA TRP A 284 -5.39 2.86 26.52
C TRP A 284 -4.02 2.18 26.53
N ALA A 285 -3.92 1.02 25.87
CA ALA A 285 -2.65 0.34 25.65
C ALA A 285 -2.61 -0.33 24.28
N GLY A 286 -1.44 -0.39 23.65
CA GLY A 286 -1.25 -1.09 22.38
C GLY A 286 -0.41 -0.27 21.40
N VAL A 287 -0.74 -0.36 20.12
CA VAL A 287 0.00 0.31 19.03
C VAL A 287 -0.70 1.60 18.63
N HIS A 288 0.00 2.72 18.83
CA HIS A 288 -0.44 4.06 18.47
C HIS A 288 0.65 4.73 17.62
N LYS A 289 0.30 5.16 16.40
CA LYS A 289 1.27 5.56 15.36
C LYS A 289 2.36 4.49 15.17
N ASP A 290 3.62 4.84 15.36
CA ASP A 290 4.83 4.02 15.25
C ASP A 290 5.38 3.57 16.61
N GLN A 291 4.55 3.62 17.66
CA GLN A 291 4.95 3.34 19.04
C GLN A 291 4.05 2.30 19.71
N ALA A 292 4.67 1.47 20.55
CA ALA A 292 3.97 0.75 21.60
C ALA A 292 3.77 1.71 22.77
N ARG A 293 2.52 1.90 23.19
CA ARG A 293 2.16 2.96 24.14
C ARG A 293 1.15 2.47 25.16
N LEU A 294 1.27 2.99 26.38
CA LEU A 294 0.21 3.03 27.38
C LEU A 294 -0.04 4.50 27.75
N TRP A 295 -1.30 4.92 27.75
CA TRP A 295 -1.64 6.32 28.04
C TRP A 295 -3.04 6.46 28.62
N ILE A 296 -3.26 7.58 29.31
CA ILE A 296 -4.55 7.97 29.86
C ILE A 296 -5.12 9.12 29.02
N SER A 297 -6.36 8.96 28.59
CA SER A 297 -7.10 9.94 27.78
C SER A 297 -8.27 10.50 28.58
N VAL A 298 -8.45 11.82 28.51
CA VAL A 298 -9.58 12.57 29.07
C VAL A 298 -10.31 13.29 27.95
N HIS A 299 -11.64 13.24 27.97
CA HIS A 299 -12.45 13.90 26.94
C HIS A 299 -12.28 15.43 26.99
N PRO A 300 -12.03 16.15 25.87
CA PRO A 300 -11.75 17.58 25.88
C PRO A 300 -12.86 18.45 26.47
N LYS A 301 -14.11 17.98 26.36
CA LYS A 301 -15.29 18.66 26.92
C LYS A 301 -15.69 18.18 28.31
N PHE A 302 -14.89 17.30 28.94
CA PHE A 302 -15.17 16.84 30.29
C PHE A 302 -14.97 18.00 31.27
N PRO A 303 -15.98 18.37 32.10
CA PRO A 303 -15.88 19.54 32.98
C PRO A 303 -14.68 19.50 33.93
N LEU A 304 -14.31 18.31 34.41
CA LEU A 304 -13.20 18.10 35.35
C LEU A 304 -11.85 17.84 34.67
N ARG A 305 -11.73 18.12 33.36
CA ARG A 305 -10.50 17.88 32.58
C ARG A 305 -9.26 18.51 33.21
N GLU A 306 -9.32 19.79 33.58
CA GLU A 306 -8.17 20.49 34.13
C GLU A 306 -7.76 19.92 35.50
N GLN A 307 -8.72 19.48 36.30
CA GLN A 307 -8.45 18.82 37.57
C GLN A 307 -7.77 17.47 37.35
N VAL A 308 -8.26 16.66 36.41
CA VAL A 308 -7.62 15.39 36.01
C VAL A 308 -6.20 15.62 35.51
N LYS A 309 -5.97 16.66 34.70
CA LYS A 309 -4.64 17.02 34.21
C LYS A 309 -3.70 17.45 35.33
N SER A 310 -4.18 18.29 36.25
CA SER A 310 -3.40 18.73 37.41
C SER A 310 -2.97 17.53 38.27
N VAL A 311 -3.90 16.64 38.59
CA VAL A 311 -3.61 15.44 39.40
C VAL A 311 -2.59 14.57 38.68
N ALA A 312 -2.76 14.30 37.39
CA ALA A 312 -1.77 13.51 36.64
C ALA A 312 -0.37 14.17 36.63
N GLY A 313 -0.30 15.50 36.54
CA GLY A 313 0.93 16.27 36.64
C GLY A 313 1.67 16.07 37.97
N ASP A 314 0.93 15.96 39.08
CA ASP A 314 1.51 15.68 40.41
C ASP A 314 2.17 14.30 40.48
N TYR A 315 1.65 13.33 39.72
CA TYR A 315 2.20 11.96 39.64
C TYR A 315 3.29 11.77 38.60
N LEU A 316 3.53 12.73 37.71
CA LEU A 316 4.53 12.58 36.64
C LEU A 316 5.94 12.37 37.17
N LYS A 317 6.39 13.18 38.14
CA LYS A 317 7.74 13.02 38.74
C LYS A 317 7.89 11.68 39.47
N PRO A 318 6.95 11.23 40.33
CA PRO A 318 6.95 9.88 40.89
C PRO A 318 7.02 8.76 39.84
N LEU A 319 6.26 8.88 38.75
CA LEU A 319 6.29 7.92 37.64
C LEU A 319 7.66 7.92 36.95
N GLN A 320 8.21 9.09 36.66
CA GLN A 320 9.54 9.26 36.05
C GLN A 320 10.68 8.71 36.92
N ALA A 321 10.53 8.76 38.25
CA ALA A 321 11.50 8.17 39.16
C ALA A 321 11.56 6.63 39.05
N ARG A 322 10.45 5.99 38.67
CA ARG A 322 10.40 4.54 38.40
C ARG A 322 10.80 4.21 36.97
N ASN A 323 10.34 5.01 36.02
CA ASN A 323 10.67 4.88 34.62
C ASN A 323 10.75 6.26 33.95
N PRO A 324 11.95 6.75 33.59
CA PRO A 324 12.13 8.09 33.01
C PRO A 324 11.38 8.34 31.69
N ALA A 325 10.90 7.28 31.03
CA ALA A 325 10.15 7.38 29.78
C ALA A 325 8.67 7.82 29.95
N TRP A 326 8.19 7.96 31.19
CA TRP A 326 6.90 8.61 31.44
C TRP A 326 6.95 10.09 31.07
N THR A 327 5.99 10.54 30.27
CA THR A 327 5.91 11.92 29.83
C THR A 327 4.51 12.50 30.05
N ASP A 328 4.48 13.82 30.26
CA ASP A 328 3.31 14.62 29.90
C ASP A 328 3.15 14.56 28.37
N ILE A 329 1.93 14.66 27.89
CA ILE A 329 1.65 14.62 26.46
C ILE A 329 1.25 16.03 26.06
N ASP A 330 2.12 16.67 25.27
CA ASP A 330 1.99 18.06 24.88
C ASP A 330 0.57 18.35 24.34
N PRO A 331 -0.10 19.42 24.77
CA PRO A 331 -1.36 19.87 24.18
C PRO A 331 -1.31 20.02 22.65
N GLU A 332 -0.15 20.36 22.08
CA GLU A 332 0.09 20.41 20.64
C GLU A 332 0.04 19.02 19.98
N ASP A 333 0.41 17.97 20.71
CA ASP A 333 0.39 16.58 20.24
C ASP A 333 -0.99 15.90 20.39
N SER A 334 -1.75 16.25 21.43
CA SER A 334 -3.13 15.77 21.62
C SER A 334 -3.89 16.55 22.70
N THR A 335 -5.09 17.01 22.38
CA THR A 335 -6.00 17.63 23.36
C THR A 335 -6.63 16.62 24.33
N TRP A 336 -6.54 15.32 24.01
CA TRP A 336 -7.16 14.22 24.77
C TRP A 336 -6.23 13.59 25.78
N HIS A 337 -4.93 13.60 25.52
CA HIS A 337 -4.00 12.84 26.33
C HIS A 337 -3.56 13.62 27.57
N VAL A 338 -3.29 12.87 28.64
CA VAL A 338 -2.89 13.43 29.94
C VAL A 338 -1.47 13.01 30.27
N ILE A 339 -1.25 11.71 30.43
CA ILE A 339 0.07 11.14 30.67
C ILE A 339 0.21 9.85 29.87
N GLY A 340 1.43 9.47 29.55
CA GLY A 340 1.69 8.19 28.94
C GLY A 340 3.16 7.85 28.90
N ILE A 341 3.40 6.64 28.41
CA ILE A 341 4.73 6.09 28.22
C ILE A 341 4.74 5.35 26.89
N SER A 342 5.82 5.52 26.14
CA SER A 342 5.96 4.99 24.79
C SER A 342 7.33 4.35 24.59
N LYS A 343 7.35 3.30 23.79
CA LYS A 343 8.57 2.76 23.17
C LYS A 343 8.40 2.73 21.65
N PRO A 344 9.47 2.99 20.88
CA PRO A 344 9.42 2.84 19.43
C PRO A 344 9.18 1.37 19.07
N LEU A 345 8.34 1.12 18.05
CA LEU A 345 8.08 -0.26 17.60
C LEU A 345 9.35 -0.97 17.12
N ALA A 346 10.38 -0.22 16.70
CA ALA A 346 11.69 -0.77 16.34
C ALA A 346 12.31 -1.63 17.47
N TRP A 347 12.02 -1.33 18.74
CA TRP A 347 12.46 -2.16 19.86
C TRP A 347 11.80 -3.55 19.83
N ILE A 348 10.49 -3.61 19.61
CA ILE A 348 9.74 -4.89 19.55
C ILE A 348 10.23 -5.75 18.37
N LEU A 349 10.63 -5.13 17.26
CA LEU A 349 11.13 -5.87 16.09
C LEU A 349 12.42 -6.64 16.37
N ALA A 350 13.19 -6.26 17.38
CA ALA A 350 14.42 -6.95 17.79
C ALA A 350 14.17 -8.12 18.76
N GLU A 351 12.96 -8.27 19.28
CA GLU A 351 12.61 -9.29 20.26
C GLU A 351 12.18 -10.60 19.57
N GLU A 352 12.63 -11.74 20.11
CA GLU A 352 12.26 -13.07 19.59
C GLU A 352 10.77 -13.37 19.80
N ASP A 353 10.22 -12.98 20.95
CA ASP A 353 8.79 -13.04 21.26
C ASP A 353 8.22 -11.63 21.44
N GLN A 354 7.77 -11.07 20.32
CA GLN A 354 7.23 -9.72 20.24
C GLN A 354 5.97 -9.52 21.09
N ALA A 355 5.13 -10.56 21.19
CA ALA A 355 3.88 -10.52 21.96
C ALA A 355 4.14 -10.57 23.47
N ALA A 356 5.11 -11.38 23.91
CA ALA A 356 5.57 -11.37 25.29
C ALA A 356 6.22 -10.02 25.66
N ALA A 357 7.08 -9.48 24.78
CA ALA A 357 7.76 -8.21 25.04
C ALA A 357 6.79 -7.03 25.23
N ILE A 358 5.77 -6.90 24.36
CA ILE A 358 4.76 -5.84 24.52
C ILE A 358 3.90 -6.06 25.78
N ALA A 359 3.58 -7.32 26.11
CA ALA A 359 2.84 -7.67 27.32
C ALA A 359 3.62 -7.32 28.59
N GLU A 360 4.92 -7.60 28.64
CA GLU A 360 5.80 -7.24 29.75
C GLU A 360 5.95 -5.72 29.89
N PHE A 361 6.12 -5.02 28.77
CA PHE A 361 6.15 -3.55 28.77
C PHE A 361 4.87 -2.98 29.39
N VAL A 362 3.70 -3.40 28.91
CA VAL A 362 2.41 -2.93 29.42
C VAL A 362 2.23 -3.32 30.90
N ARG A 363 2.60 -4.54 31.29
CA ARG A 363 2.53 -5.01 32.68
C ARG A 363 3.33 -4.10 33.62
N GLY A 364 4.58 -3.81 33.28
CA GLY A 364 5.42 -2.91 34.09
C GLY A 364 4.83 -1.49 34.20
N CYS A 365 4.22 -0.99 33.13
CA CYS A 365 3.54 0.32 33.17
C CYS A 365 2.29 0.31 34.06
N LEU A 366 1.49 -0.77 34.04
CA LEU A 366 0.33 -0.92 34.91
C LEU A 366 0.74 -1.07 36.38
N GLU A 367 1.85 -1.76 36.65
CA GLU A 367 2.43 -1.86 37.98
C GLU A 367 2.86 -0.48 38.51
N ASP A 368 3.49 0.35 37.67
CA ASP A 368 3.83 1.73 38.03
C ASP A 368 2.60 2.55 38.42
N LEU A 369 1.53 2.48 37.60
CA LEU A 369 0.28 3.20 37.87
C LEU A 369 -0.40 2.71 39.16
N THR A 370 -0.43 1.39 39.37
CA THR A 370 -1.11 0.77 40.53
C THR A 370 -0.34 1.04 41.82
N GLN A 371 1.00 0.89 41.82
CA GLN A 371 1.81 1.11 43.03
C GLN A 371 1.78 2.55 43.52
N LEU A 372 1.65 3.51 42.60
CA LEU A 372 1.54 4.93 42.91
C LEU A 372 0.10 5.40 43.14
N GLY A 373 -0.90 4.55 42.89
CA GLY A 373 -2.32 4.90 43.04
C GLY A 373 -2.80 5.95 42.04
N VAL A 374 -2.20 6.00 40.84
CA VAL A 374 -2.48 7.05 39.85
C VAL A 374 -3.90 6.92 39.31
N THR A 375 -4.33 5.71 38.98
CA THR A 375 -5.66 5.45 38.43
C THR A 375 -6.77 5.82 39.40
N GLU A 376 -6.59 5.49 40.68
CA GLU A 376 -7.52 5.79 41.76
C GLU A 376 -7.61 7.30 42.00
N ALA A 377 -6.47 8.00 42.03
CA ALA A 377 -6.44 9.45 42.19
C ALA A 377 -7.15 10.17 41.03
N LEU A 378 -6.97 9.70 39.79
CA LEU A 378 -7.64 10.26 38.62
C LEU A 378 -9.15 9.96 38.60
N GLN A 379 -9.56 8.76 39.03
CA GLN A 379 -10.97 8.41 39.19
C GLN A 379 -11.65 9.27 40.26
N LEU A 380 -11.00 9.50 41.40
CA LEU A 380 -11.50 10.40 42.45
C LEU A 380 -11.61 11.86 41.96
N ALA A 381 -10.59 12.33 41.23
CA ALA A 381 -10.58 13.66 40.64
C ALA A 381 -11.72 13.86 39.63
N GLY A 382 -12.01 12.85 38.80
CA GLY A 382 -13.10 12.90 37.84
C GLY A 382 -14.48 12.51 38.40
N ALA A 383 -14.57 12.09 39.65
CA ALA A 383 -15.83 11.84 40.36
C ALA A 383 -16.27 13.02 41.25
N SER A 384 -15.43 14.06 41.38
CA SER A 384 -15.69 15.23 42.22
C SER A 384 -16.62 16.23 41.51
N ASP A 385 -17.90 15.84 41.40
CA ASP A 385 -19.13 16.64 41.29
C ASP A 385 -20.22 15.81 40.57
N ALA A 386 -20.68 14.76 41.25
CA ALA A 386 -22.01 14.17 41.04
C ALA A 386 -22.95 14.61 42.15
#